data_AF-A0AA96X8N9-F1
#
_entry.id   AF-A0AA96X8N9-F1
#
_cell.length_a   1.000
_cell.length_b   1.000
_cell.length_c   1.000
_cell.angle_alpha   90.00
_cell.angle_beta   90.00
_cell.angle_gamma   90.00
#
_symmetry.space_group_name_H-M   'P 1'
#
loop_
_entity.id
_entity.type
_entity.pdbx_description
1 polymer ?
#
loop_
_entity_poly.entity_id
_entity_poly.type
_entity_poly.pdbx_seq_one_letter_code
_entity_poly.pdbx_strand_id
1 'polypeptide(L)'
;MKYIQFLLLFLTGFSALAEDISGVDIAIEKQGDKLWKLTYQMDRPASRISFVRNPDASRIKHWKSVSPEFELVSMDGEEFMVRKDRSSFEHIEIYLTPSYISLPKDYAPFSPYSDGGSLIYTGRFFACIDNCDDKVKAWRITMQVPPGEHMIINGKINVGTASWIDRDNGMNIYVGTQEPINTASVVAVIDNGLPEKLRLSLESDIPRLMSYFEQRLGALSGTKPALYASYANVDDNSWQGGPCHIRFLCIGI
;
A
#
# COMPACT_ATOMS: atom_id res chain seq x y z
N MET A 1 24.27 9.96 -65.58
CA MET A 1 24.64 8.65 -65.01
C MET A 1 24.79 8.81 -63.50
N LYS A 2 23.79 8.30 -62.77
CA LYS A 2 23.71 7.82 -61.37
C LYS A 2 24.26 8.68 -60.22
N TYR A 3 23.32 9.38 -59.59
CA TYR A 3 23.32 9.78 -58.18
C TYR A 3 23.36 8.54 -57.26
N ILE A 4 24.20 8.56 -56.23
CA ILE A 4 24.10 7.66 -55.06
C ILE A 4 23.97 8.56 -53.84
N GLN A 5 22.72 8.77 -53.40
CA GLN A 5 22.42 9.29 -52.06
C GLN A 5 22.53 8.13 -51.08
N PHE A 6 23.45 8.24 -50.11
CA PHE A 6 23.50 7.35 -48.95
C PHE A 6 22.67 8.01 -47.84
N LEU A 7 21.45 7.53 -47.63
CA LEU A 7 20.58 7.96 -46.53
C LEU A 7 20.97 7.15 -45.29
N LEU A 8 21.72 7.76 -44.37
CA LEU A 8 22.03 7.16 -43.07
C LEU A 8 20.80 7.32 -42.16
N LEU A 9 20.02 6.25 -42.00
CA LEU A 9 18.95 6.17 -41.00
C LEU A 9 19.59 6.02 -39.62
N PHE A 10 19.61 7.11 -38.84
CA PHE A 10 19.84 7.05 -37.40
C PHE A 10 18.61 6.40 -36.75
N LEU A 11 18.68 5.08 -36.52
CA LEU A 11 17.78 4.39 -35.60
C LEU A 11 18.16 4.81 -34.17
N THR A 12 17.60 5.91 -33.70
CA THR A 12 17.55 6.20 -32.27
C THR A 12 16.60 5.20 -31.63
N GLY A 13 17.15 4.08 -31.17
CA GLY A 13 16.44 3.18 -30.27
C GLY A 13 16.13 3.95 -28.99
N PHE A 14 14.87 4.35 -28.82
CA PHE A 14 14.35 4.68 -27.52
C PHE A 14 14.39 3.38 -26.70
N SER A 15 15.48 3.18 -25.96
CA SER A 15 15.44 2.29 -24.80
C SER A 15 14.51 2.95 -23.80
N ALA A 16 13.22 2.62 -23.87
CA ALA A 16 12.38 2.72 -22.69
C ALA A 16 13.12 1.92 -21.62
N LEU A 17 13.59 2.59 -20.57
CA LEU A 17 14.09 1.91 -19.38
C LEU A 17 12.89 1.09 -18.88
N ALA A 18 12.89 -0.20 -19.21
CA ALA A 18 11.95 -1.14 -18.64
C ALA A 18 12.30 -1.20 -17.16
N GLU A 19 11.45 -0.58 -16.34
CA GLU A 19 11.54 -0.66 -14.89
C GLU A 19 11.31 -2.12 -14.47
N ASP A 20 12.18 -2.65 -13.60
CA ASP A 20 12.07 -4.05 -13.16
C ASP A 20 10.86 -4.18 -12.22
N ILE A 21 9.82 -4.83 -12.73
CA ILE A 21 8.66 -5.27 -11.97
C ILE A 21 9.05 -6.55 -11.22
N SER A 22 8.57 -6.72 -10.00
CA SER A 22 8.97 -7.79 -9.07
C SER A 22 8.83 -9.24 -9.57
N GLY A 23 8.11 -9.48 -10.68
CA GLY A 23 7.70 -10.82 -11.11
C GLY A 23 6.66 -11.47 -10.20
N VAL A 24 6.14 -10.74 -9.22
CA VAL A 24 5.14 -11.21 -8.25
C VAL A 24 3.90 -10.33 -8.33
N ASP A 25 2.79 -10.91 -8.78
CA ASP A 25 1.48 -10.29 -8.73
C ASP A 25 0.87 -10.52 -7.33
N ILE A 26 0.42 -9.44 -6.69
CA ILE A 26 -0.08 -9.44 -5.31
C ILE A 26 -1.59 -9.18 -5.37
N ALA A 27 -2.39 -10.12 -4.87
CA ALA A 27 -3.82 -9.90 -4.66
C ALA A 27 -4.13 -9.78 -3.16
N ILE A 28 -4.95 -8.80 -2.80
CA ILE A 28 -5.38 -8.50 -1.43
C ILE A 28 -6.90 -8.52 -1.39
N GLU A 29 -7.48 -9.44 -0.63
CA GLU A 29 -8.93 -9.57 -0.48
C GLU A 29 -9.30 -9.35 0.99
N LYS A 30 -10.13 -8.33 1.25
CA LYS A 30 -10.78 -8.17 2.56
C LYS A 30 -11.98 -9.11 2.62
N GLN A 31 -11.90 -10.16 3.43
CA GLN A 31 -12.99 -11.14 3.63
C GLN A 31 -13.87 -10.82 4.85
N GLY A 32 -13.53 -9.75 5.58
CA GLY A 32 -14.23 -9.23 6.74
C GLY A 32 -13.28 -8.36 7.57
N ASP A 33 -13.73 -7.85 8.72
CA ASP A 33 -12.94 -6.88 9.50
C ASP A 33 -11.65 -7.47 10.09
N LYS A 34 -11.63 -8.79 10.32
CA LYS A 34 -10.52 -9.47 11.02
C LYS A 34 -9.73 -10.44 10.14
N LEU A 35 -10.15 -10.65 8.90
CA LEU A 35 -9.55 -11.65 8.02
C LEU A 35 -9.35 -11.09 6.63
N TRP A 36 -8.09 -11.07 6.24
CA TRP A 36 -7.63 -10.65 4.93
C TRP A 36 -6.88 -11.81 4.30
N LYS A 37 -7.13 -12.05 3.02
CA LYS A 37 -6.42 -13.04 2.24
C LYS A 37 -5.45 -12.31 1.31
N LEU A 38 -4.19 -12.71 1.37
CA LEU A 38 -3.18 -12.34 0.39
C LEU A 38 -2.93 -13.54 -0.52
N THR A 39 -2.83 -13.27 -1.81
CA THR A 39 -2.36 -14.24 -2.80
C THR A 39 -1.15 -13.66 -3.49
N TYR A 40 -0.08 -14.45 -3.55
CA TYR A 40 1.11 -14.11 -4.32
C TYR A 40 1.22 -15.09 -5.47
N GLN A 41 1.23 -14.56 -6.69
CA GLN A 41 1.42 -15.31 -7.92
C GLN A 41 2.73 -14.90 -8.57
N MET A 42 3.65 -15.84 -8.74
CA MET A 42 4.94 -15.62 -9.37
C MET A 42 4.86 -15.94 -10.86
N ASP A 43 5.66 -15.22 -11.66
CA ASP A 43 5.76 -15.43 -13.11
C ASP A 43 6.66 -16.63 -13.50
N ARG A 44 7.38 -17.18 -12.53
CA ARG A 44 8.23 -18.38 -12.64
C ARG A 44 8.28 -19.14 -11.31
N PRO A 45 8.72 -20.41 -11.31
CA PRO A 45 8.92 -21.14 -10.07
C PRO A 45 9.91 -20.43 -9.15
N ALA A 46 9.50 -20.27 -7.89
CA ALA A 46 10.27 -19.70 -6.80
C ALA A 46 10.75 -20.80 -5.85
N SER A 47 11.96 -20.67 -5.33
CA SER A 47 12.41 -21.47 -4.19
C SER A 47 11.90 -20.89 -2.87
N ARG A 48 11.67 -19.57 -2.84
CA ARG A 48 11.10 -18.80 -1.73
C ARG A 48 10.51 -17.49 -2.23
N ILE A 49 9.60 -16.91 -1.45
CA ILE A 49 9.21 -15.51 -1.59
C ILE A 49 9.94 -14.70 -0.52
N SER A 50 10.57 -13.61 -0.94
CA SER A 50 11.30 -12.69 -0.05
C SER A 50 10.49 -11.42 0.11
N PHE A 51 10.25 -11.00 1.36
CA PHE A 51 9.53 -9.76 1.63
C PHE A 51 10.50 -8.57 1.72
N VAL A 52 10.16 -7.47 1.07
CA VAL A 52 11.04 -6.29 0.94
C VAL A 52 11.25 -5.58 2.29
N ARG A 53 10.16 -5.36 3.03
CA ARG A 53 10.16 -4.54 4.25
C ARG A 53 9.92 -5.41 5.48
N ASN A 54 10.92 -5.46 6.38
CA ASN A 54 10.98 -6.34 7.56
C ASN A 54 11.34 -5.58 8.86
N PRO A 55 10.59 -4.53 9.26
CA PRO A 55 10.93 -3.69 10.41
C PRO A 55 10.82 -4.39 11.77
N ASP A 56 10.04 -5.46 11.83
CA ASP A 56 9.80 -6.27 13.03
C ASP A 56 9.32 -7.68 12.67
N ALA A 57 9.09 -8.51 13.69
CA ALA A 57 8.61 -9.89 13.54
C ALA A 57 7.06 -10.01 13.53
N SER A 58 6.32 -8.91 13.29
CA SER A 58 4.85 -8.95 13.30
C SER A 58 4.27 -9.88 12.23
N ARG A 59 4.90 -9.94 11.05
CA ARG A 59 4.47 -10.81 9.94
C ARG A 59 4.44 -12.27 10.39
N ILE A 60 5.53 -12.78 10.95
CA ILE A 60 5.64 -14.18 11.41
C ILE A 60 4.57 -14.51 12.48
N LYS A 61 4.25 -13.54 13.35
CA LYS A 61 3.27 -13.73 14.42
C LYS A 61 1.85 -13.78 13.89
N HIS A 62 1.49 -12.85 13.00
CA HIS A 62 0.10 -12.57 12.64
C HIS A 62 -0.33 -13.12 11.28
N TRP A 63 0.62 -13.46 10.41
CA TRP A 63 0.33 -14.02 9.10
C TRP A 63 0.46 -15.54 9.16
N LYS A 64 -0.46 -16.23 8.50
CA LYS A 64 -0.53 -17.69 8.46
C LYS A 64 -0.75 -18.12 7.03
N SER A 65 0.08 -19.06 6.56
CA SER A 65 -0.20 -19.73 5.30
C SER A 65 -1.57 -20.41 5.36
N VAL A 66 -2.33 -20.34 4.27
CA VAL A 66 -3.55 -21.15 4.09
C VAL A 66 -3.19 -22.63 4.02
N SER A 67 -2.09 -22.91 3.34
CA SER A 67 -1.58 -24.25 3.05
C SER A 67 -0.52 -24.69 4.08
N PRO A 68 -0.66 -25.84 4.75
CA PRO A 68 0.25 -26.27 5.83
C PRO A 68 1.67 -26.61 5.36
N GLU A 69 1.88 -26.81 4.05
CA GLU A 69 3.17 -27.07 3.42
C GLU A 69 4.07 -25.83 3.33
N PHE A 70 3.54 -24.63 3.56
CA PHE A 70 4.31 -23.39 3.60
C PHE A 70 4.50 -22.87 5.01
N GLU A 71 5.58 -22.15 5.22
CA GLU A 71 5.90 -21.49 6.48
C GLU A 71 6.61 -20.15 6.27
N LEU A 72 6.31 -19.21 7.17
CA LEU A 72 7.03 -17.96 7.29
C LEU A 72 8.25 -18.18 8.18
N VAL A 73 9.43 -17.88 7.65
CA VAL A 73 10.70 -17.98 8.36
C VAL A 73 11.41 -16.64 8.38
N SER A 74 12.23 -16.40 9.39
CA SER A 74 13.18 -15.28 9.39
C SER A 74 14.60 -15.79 9.47
N MET A 75 15.46 -15.24 8.60
CA MET A 75 16.88 -15.53 8.53
C MET A 75 17.60 -14.19 8.38
N ASP A 76 18.56 -13.91 9.27
CA ASP A 76 19.38 -12.69 9.24
C ASP A 76 18.60 -11.36 9.20
N GLY A 77 17.42 -11.33 9.83
CA GLY A 77 16.55 -10.15 9.88
C GLY A 77 15.66 -9.97 8.65
N GLU A 78 15.77 -10.84 7.66
CA GLU A 78 14.86 -10.91 6.51
C GLU A 78 13.75 -11.92 6.77
N GLU A 79 12.58 -11.69 6.19
CA GLU A 79 11.42 -12.58 6.30
C GLU A 79 11.13 -13.21 4.93
N PHE A 80 10.85 -14.52 4.94
CA PHE A 80 10.59 -15.31 3.74
C PHE A 80 9.37 -16.20 3.92
N MET A 81 8.64 -16.46 2.83
CA MET A 81 7.76 -17.63 2.73
C MET A 81 8.50 -18.75 2.00
N VAL A 82 8.56 -19.93 2.62
CA VAL A 82 9.21 -21.12 2.06
C VAL A 82 8.26 -22.31 2.09
N ARG A 83 8.49 -23.26 1.18
CA ARG A 83 7.84 -24.56 1.22
C ARG A 83 8.68 -25.55 2.04
N LYS A 84 8.06 -26.28 2.96
CA LYS A 84 8.73 -27.18 3.92
C LYS A 84 9.52 -28.31 3.26
N ASP A 85 9.03 -28.80 2.12
CA ASP A 85 9.70 -29.84 1.33
C ASP A 85 10.80 -29.30 0.39
N ARG A 86 11.01 -27.98 0.39
CA ARG A 86 12.00 -27.25 -0.44
C ARG A 86 11.79 -27.37 -1.95
N SER A 87 10.65 -27.90 -2.40
CA SER A 87 10.30 -27.86 -3.82
C SER A 87 9.90 -26.45 -4.25
N SER A 88 10.08 -26.15 -5.53
CA SER A 88 9.69 -24.86 -6.10
C SER A 88 8.18 -24.72 -6.21
N PHE A 89 7.69 -23.48 -6.17
CA PHE A 89 6.27 -23.15 -6.24
C PHE A 89 6.05 -21.82 -6.96
N GLU A 90 4.86 -21.61 -7.50
CA GLU A 90 4.50 -20.39 -8.24
C GLU A 90 3.36 -19.61 -7.57
N HIS A 91 2.79 -20.17 -6.50
CA HIS A 91 1.57 -19.66 -5.88
C HIS A 91 1.60 -19.90 -4.38
N ILE A 92 1.22 -18.89 -3.60
CA ILE A 92 0.90 -19.05 -2.17
C ILE A 92 -0.32 -18.21 -1.80
N GLU A 93 -0.98 -18.65 -0.75
CA GLU A 93 -2.06 -17.90 -0.10
C GLU A 93 -1.75 -17.75 1.39
N ILE A 94 -2.03 -16.56 1.92
CA ILE A 94 -1.78 -16.20 3.31
C ILE A 94 -3.04 -15.56 3.87
N TYR A 95 -3.45 -16.01 5.06
CA TYR A 95 -4.36 -15.24 5.89
C TYR A 95 -3.58 -14.32 6.84
N LEU A 96 -4.05 -13.09 6.97
CA LEU A 96 -3.59 -12.19 8.02
C LEU A 96 -4.78 -11.55 8.74
N THR A 97 -4.53 -11.20 9.99
CA THR A 97 -5.41 -10.33 10.76
C THR A 97 -4.79 -8.93 10.83
N PRO A 98 -5.49 -7.88 10.37
CA PRO A 98 -5.02 -6.51 10.52
C PRO A 98 -4.79 -6.21 12.00
N SER A 99 -3.58 -5.80 12.34
CA SER A 99 -3.23 -5.39 13.69
C SER A 99 -2.41 -4.11 13.63
N TYR A 100 -2.79 -3.16 14.49
CA TYR A 100 -1.99 -1.97 14.70
C TYR A 100 -0.76 -2.31 15.54
N ILE A 101 0.40 -1.94 15.02
CA ILE A 101 1.68 -2.04 15.71
C ILE A 101 2.45 -0.76 15.42
N SER A 102 2.95 -0.11 16.47
CA SER A 102 3.84 1.03 16.31
C SER A 102 5.23 0.54 15.93
N LEU A 103 5.75 1.04 14.83
CA LEU A 103 7.07 0.67 14.31
C LEU A 103 8.01 1.89 14.35
N PRO A 104 9.10 1.85 15.12
CA PRO A 104 10.07 2.94 15.12
C PRO A 104 10.67 3.14 13.72
N LYS A 105 10.53 4.35 13.18
CA LYS A 105 11.06 4.75 11.85
C LYS A 105 10.45 3.97 10.66
N ASP A 106 9.32 3.31 10.86
CA ASP A 106 8.57 2.67 9.78
C ASP A 106 7.07 2.93 9.95
N TYR A 107 6.31 2.73 8.87
CA TYR A 107 4.87 2.90 8.85
C TYR A 107 4.18 1.70 9.48
N ALA A 108 3.22 1.96 10.38
CA ALA A 108 2.32 0.92 10.87
C ALA A 108 1.60 0.25 9.68
N PRO A 109 1.61 -1.10 9.59
CA PRO A 109 1.01 -1.80 8.45
C PRO A 109 -0.50 -1.57 8.33
N PHE A 110 -1.19 -1.46 9.47
CA PHE A 110 -2.62 -1.23 9.56
C PHE A 110 -2.88 -0.21 10.66
N SER A 111 -3.62 0.86 10.35
CA SER A 111 -4.11 1.83 11.32
C SER A 111 -5.64 1.83 11.31
N PRO A 112 -6.30 1.28 12.34
CA PRO A 112 -7.75 1.12 12.35
C PRO A 112 -8.47 2.46 12.50
N TYR A 113 -9.67 2.54 11.93
CA TYR A 113 -10.65 3.58 12.14
C TYR A 113 -11.75 3.09 13.11
N SER A 114 -12.41 4.01 13.80
CA SER A 114 -13.45 3.67 14.79
C SER A 114 -14.68 2.97 14.21
N ASP A 115 -14.93 3.11 12.91
CA ASP A 115 -16.07 2.54 12.18
C ASP A 115 -15.79 1.15 11.57
N GLY A 116 -14.60 0.59 11.81
CA GLY A 116 -14.15 -0.67 11.23
C GLY A 116 -13.34 -0.51 9.93
N GLY A 117 -13.22 0.72 9.41
CA GLY A 117 -12.26 1.01 8.33
C GLY A 117 -10.81 0.84 8.77
N SER A 118 -9.90 0.84 7.79
CA SER A 118 -8.47 0.67 8.04
C SER A 118 -7.64 1.45 7.02
N LEU A 119 -6.63 2.16 7.52
CA LEU A 119 -5.52 2.64 6.71
C LEU A 119 -4.47 1.54 6.60
N ILE A 120 -3.97 1.32 5.39
CA ILE A 120 -3.08 0.21 5.09
C ILE A 120 -1.86 0.73 4.38
N TYR A 121 -0.68 0.37 4.87
CA TYR A 121 0.57 0.68 4.19
C TYR A 121 0.98 -0.47 3.26
N THR A 122 0.92 -0.22 1.95
CA THR A 122 1.08 -1.26 0.92
C THR A 122 2.51 -1.83 0.85
N GLY A 123 3.51 -1.05 1.28
CA GLY A 123 4.91 -1.47 1.31
C GLY A 123 5.17 -2.70 2.17
N ARG A 124 4.28 -3.04 3.12
CA ARG A 124 4.38 -4.27 3.92
C ARG A 124 4.05 -5.53 3.10
N PHE A 125 3.37 -5.41 1.96
CA PHE A 125 3.02 -6.55 1.10
C PHE A 125 4.04 -6.84 0.01
N PHE A 126 4.96 -5.92 -0.27
CA PHE A 126 5.92 -6.06 -1.36
C PHE A 126 6.80 -7.29 -1.17
N ALA A 127 6.95 -8.03 -2.27
CA ALA A 127 7.61 -9.32 -2.32
C ALA A 127 8.33 -9.53 -3.65
N CYS A 128 9.36 -10.36 -3.65
CA CYS A 128 10.15 -10.73 -4.82
C CYS A 128 10.36 -12.25 -4.88
N ILE A 129 10.64 -12.75 -6.09
CA ILE A 129 11.00 -14.15 -6.31
C ILE A 129 12.43 -14.39 -5.87
N ASP A 130 12.64 -15.33 -4.94
CA ASP A 130 13.93 -15.75 -4.38
C ASP A 130 14.67 -14.67 -3.56
N ASN A 131 14.96 -13.51 -4.13
CA ASN A 131 15.64 -12.38 -3.49
C ASN A 131 15.10 -11.06 -4.06
N CYS A 132 15.10 -10.01 -3.25
CA CYS A 132 14.79 -8.68 -3.74
C CYS A 132 16.06 -7.97 -4.21
N ASP A 133 16.15 -7.69 -5.50
CA ASP A 133 17.17 -6.80 -6.08
C ASP A 133 16.72 -5.35 -5.84
N ASP A 134 17.65 -4.49 -5.43
CA ASP A 134 17.41 -3.05 -5.23
C ASP A 134 16.87 -2.34 -6.48
N LYS A 135 17.05 -2.92 -7.67
CA LYS A 135 16.50 -2.42 -8.95
C LYS A 135 15.00 -2.63 -9.09
N VAL A 136 14.41 -3.58 -8.36
CA VAL A 136 12.96 -3.78 -8.37
C VAL A 136 12.31 -2.60 -7.66
N LYS A 137 11.54 -1.81 -8.41
CA LYS A 137 10.88 -0.59 -7.92
C LYS A 137 9.37 -0.60 -8.10
N ALA A 138 8.81 -1.65 -8.69
CA ALA A 138 7.40 -1.72 -9.04
C ALA A 138 6.76 -3.08 -8.69
N TRP A 139 5.55 -3.03 -8.13
CA TRP A 139 4.75 -4.20 -7.76
C TRP A 139 3.33 -4.07 -8.30
N ARG A 140 2.82 -5.14 -8.94
CA ARG A 140 1.41 -5.17 -9.36
C ARG A 140 0.55 -5.58 -8.17
N ILE A 141 -0.40 -4.74 -7.80
CA ILE A 141 -1.34 -5.01 -6.72
C ILE A 141 -2.75 -4.97 -7.28
N THR A 142 -3.55 -5.97 -6.90
CA THR A 142 -5.00 -5.99 -7.03
C THR A 142 -5.60 -6.05 -5.64
N MET A 143 -6.56 -5.18 -5.35
CA MET A 143 -7.32 -5.21 -4.11
C MET A 143 -8.79 -5.40 -4.39
N GLN A 144 -9.43 -6.25 -3.59
CA GLN A 144 -10.86 -6.47 -3.58
C GLN A 144 -11.44 -6.17 -2.19
N VAL A 145 -12.51 -5.37 -2.17
CA VAL A 145 -13.25 -4.99 -0.96
C VAL A 145 -14.70 -5.48 -1.02
N PRO A 146 -15.34 -5.75 0.13
CA PRO A 146 -16.74 -6.18 0.19
C PRO A 146 -17.72 -5.15 -0.39
N PRO A 147 -18.92 -5.57 -0.81
CA PRO A 147 -20.00 -4.65 -1.16
C PRO A 147 -20.31 -3.68 0.00
N GLY A 148 -20.50 -2.40 -0.33
CA GLY A 148 -20.74 -1.34 0.66
C GLY A 148 -19.47 -0.70 1.22
N GLU A 149 -18.30 -1.30 1.00
CA GLU A 149 -17.00 -0.70 1.27
C GLU A 149 -16.39 -0.08 0.01
N HIS A 150 -15.43 0.81 0.19
CA HIS A 150 -14.62 1.39 -0.86
C HIS A 150 -13.15 1.45 -0.43
N MET A 151 -12.28 1.67 -1.41
CA MET A 151 -10.86 1.87 -1.21
C MET A 151 -10.40 3.18 -1.86
N ILE A 152 -9.47 3.88 -1.23
CA ILE A 152 -8.90 5.13 -1.74
C ILE A 152 -7.45 4.89 -2.14
N ILE A 153 -7.19 4.92 -3.45
CA ILE A 153 -5.89 4.63 -4.06
C ILE A 153 -5.53 5.82 -4.95
N ASN A 154 -4.38 6.45 -4.72
CA ASN A 154 -3.94 7.63 -5.48
C ASN A 154 -5.06 8.70 -5.60
N GLY A 155 -5.69 9.04 -4.48
CA GLY A 155 -6.76 10.04 -4.44
C GLY A 155 -8.02 9.70 -5.23
N LYS A 156 -8.19 8.44 -5.64
CA LYS A 156 -9.39 7.95 -6.33
C LYS A 156 -10.13 6.97 -5.44
N ILE A 157 -11.45 7.15 -5.35
CA ILE A 157 -12.36 6.27 -4.65
C ILE A 157 -12.73 5.13 -5.61
N ASN A 158 -12.51 3.89 -5.19
CA ASN A 158 -12.80 2.68 -5.96
C ASN A 158 -13.69 1.75 -5.13
N VAL A 159 -14.55 0.98 -5.80
CA VAL A 159 -15.44 -0.02 -5.19
C VAL A 159 -15.21 -1.39 -5.84
N GLY A 160 -15.48 -2.47 -5.11
CA GLY A 160 -15.27 -3.82 -5.62
C GLY A 160 -13.78 -4.13 -5.79
N THR A 161 -13.29 -4.15 -7.03
CA THR A 161 -11.89 -4.50 -7.35
C THR A 161 -11.17 -3.35 -8.01
N ALA A 162 -9.93 -3.08 -7.58
CA ALA A 162 -9.02 -2.13 -8.22
C ALA A 162 -7.62 -2.75 -8.39
N SER A 163 -6.94 -2.42 -9.48
CA SER A 163 -5.57 -2.85 -9.74
C SER A 163 -4.69 -1.65 -10.06
N TRP A 164 -3.46 -1.65 -9.54
CA TRP A 164 -2.48 -0.59 -9.78
C TRP A 164 -1.05 -1.14 -9.75
N ILE A 165 -0.11 -0.31 -10.20
CA ILE A 165 1.31 -0.53 -9.98
C ILE A 165 1.73 0.35 -8.81
N ASP A 166 2.09 -0.29 -7.71
CA ASP A 166 2.68 0.38 -6.56
C ASP A 166 4.19 0.50 -6.73
N ARG A 167 4.80 1.54 -6.15
CA ARG A 167 6.21 1.88 -6.42
C ARG A 167 7.00 2.25 -5.18
N ASP A 168 8.32 2.17 -5.34
CA ASP A 168 9.32 2.61 -4.38
C ASP A 168 9.12 1.95 -3.01
N ASN A 169 8.55 2.70 -2.06
CA ASN A 169 8.34 2.27 -0.69
C ASN A 169 6.90 1.83 -0.39
N GLY A 170 5.97 2.00 -1.33
CA GLY A 170 4.55 1.83 -1.08
C GLY A 170 3.86 3.11 -0.59
N MET A 171 2.55 3.02 -0.41
CA MET A 171 1.68 4.14 -0.03
C MET A 171 0.66 3.73 1.03
N ASN A 172 0.02 4.74 1.64
CA ASN A 172 -1.13 4.52 2.49
C ASN A 172 -2.43 4.54 1.66
N ILE A 173 -3.25 3.50 1.81
CA ILE A 173 -4.57 3.39 1.20
C ILE A 173 -5.61 3.20 2.30
N TYR A 174 -6.76 3.85 2.17
CA TYR A 174 -7.90 3.61 3.06
C TYR A 174 -8.80 2.52 2.48
N VAL A 175 -9.35 1.67 3.35
CA VAL A 175 -10.41 0.70 3.05
C VAL A 175 -11.48 0.78 4.14
N GLY A 176 -12.74 0.98 3.77
CA GLY A 176 -13.85 0.97 4.72
C GLY A 176 -15.15 1.54 4.17
N THR A 177 -16.09 1.85 5.06
CA THR A 177 -17.42 2.36 4.70
C THR A 177 -17.54 3.89 4.86
N GLN A 178 -16.60 4.55 5.55
CA GLN A 178 -16.68 5.98 5.84
C GLN A 178 -16.68 6.84 4.58
N GLU A 179 -17.72 7.64 4.35
CA GLU A 179 -17.73 8.57 3.23
C GLU A 179 -16.57 9.59 3.35
N PRO A 180 -15.69 9.67 2.35
CA PRO A 180 -14.58 10.62 2.39
C PRO A 180 -15.06 12.02 2.04
N ILE A 181 -14.40 13.03 2.60
CA ILE A 181 -14.45 14.39 2.05
C ILE A 181 -13.78 14.35 0.68
N ASN A 182 -14.53 14.61 -0.38
CA ASN A 182 -14.03 14.57 -1.74
C ASN A 182 -14.27 15.92 -2.43
N THR A 183 -13.20 16.69 -2.60
CA THR A 183 -13.23 17.98 -3.31
C THR A 183 -12.39 17.89 -4.58
N ALA A 184 -12.29 18.99 -5.35
CA ALA A 184 -11.35 19.05 -6.46
C ALA A 184 -9.89 18.86 -6.01
N SER A 185 -9.53 19.43 -4.86
CA SER A 185 -8.14 19.57 -4.39
C SER A 185 -7.66 18.45 -3.48
N VAL A 186 -8.57 17.70 -2.84
CA VAL A 186 -8.21 16.68 -1.83
C VAL A 186 -9.31 15.62 -1.66
N VAL A 187 -8.89 14.40 -1.38
CA VAL A 187 -9.73 13.36 -0.75
C VAL A 187 -9.25 13.18 0.70
N ALA A 188 -10.15 13.20 1.68
CA ALA A 188 -9.77 13.01 3.07
C ALA A 188 -10.71 12.07 3.82
N VAL A 189 -10.15 11.24 4.69
CA VAL A 189 -10.90 10.38 5.63
C VAL A 189 -10.48 10.72 7.05
N ILE A 190 -11.40 11.31 7.79
CA ILE A 190 -11.17 11.80 9.16
C ILE A 190 -12.02 10.96 10.10
N ASP A 191 -11.38 10.17 10.94
CA ASP A 191 -12.05 9.19 11.78
C ASP A 191 -13.14 9.80 12.67
N ASN A 192 -14.34 9.23 12.58
CA ASN A 192 -15.50 9.64 13.38
C ASN A 192 -15.28 9.47 14.89
N GLY A 193 -14.29 8.66 15.30
CA GLY A 193 -13.92 8.47 16.70
C GLY A 193 -13.16 9.65 17.30
N LEU A 194 -12.68 10.59 16.49
CA LEU A 194 -12.00 11.80 16.98
C LEU A 194 -12.93 12.66 17.87
N PRO A 195 -12.39 13.37 18.88
CA PRO A 195 -13.15 14.36 19.62
C PRO A 195 -13.83 15.35 18.67
N GLU A 196 -15.14 15.54 18.85
CA GLU A 196 -16.00 16.26 17.89
C GLU A 196 -15.41 17.60 17.43
N LYS A 197 -14.91 18.41 18.36
CA LYS A 197 -14.30 19.71 18.05
C LYS A 197 -13.10 19.59 17.11
N LEU A 198 -12.25 18.57 17.30
CA LEU A 198 -11.09 18.32 16.45
C LEU A 198 -11.53 17.79 15.08
N ARG A 199 -12.47 16.85 15.05
CA ARG A 199 -13.06 16.32 13.82
C ARG A 199 -13.63 17.44 12.95
N LEU A 200 -14.53 18.26 13.51
CA LEU A 200 -15.14 19.38 12.79
C LEU A 200 -14.12 20.41 12.28
N SER A 201 -13.05 20.67 13.06
CA SER A 201 -11.96 21.53 12.62
C SER A 201 -11.26 20.93 11.40
N LEU A 202 -10.84 19.67 11.46
CA LEU A 202 -10.16 19.00 10.34
C LEU A 202 -11.05 18.93 9.09
N GLU A 203 -12.32 18.58 9.25
CA GLU A 203 -13.28 18.48 8.14
C GLU A 203 -13.50 19.84 7.45
N SER A 204 -13.43 20.94 8.19
CA SER A 204 -13.59 22.30 7.65
C SER A 204 -12.27 22.89 7.13
N ASP A 205 -11.16 22.66 7.82
CA ASP A 205 -9.90 23.35 7.58
C ASP A 205 -9.11 22.70 6.44
N ILE A 206 -9.09 21.37 6.34
CA ILE A 206 -8.33 20.65 5.31
C ILE A 206 -8.76 21.05 3.89
N PRO A 207 -10.06 21.00 3.52
CA PRO A 207 -10.48 21.40 2.18
C PRO A 207 -10.17 22.87 1.87
N ARG A 208 -10.33 23.76 2.85
CA ARG A 208 -10.03 25.19 2.70
C ARG A 208 -8.54 25.43 2.48
N LEU A 209 -7.68 24.75 3.23
CA LEU A 209 -6.23 24.85 3.10
C LEU A 209 -5.75 24.34 1.74
N MET A 210 -6.26 23.19 1.30
CA MET A 210 -5.89 22.61 0.01
C MET A 210 -6.34 23.51 -1.15
N SER A 211 -7.56 24.04 -1.09
CA SER A 211 -8.04 25.02 -2.07
C SER A 211 -7.20 26.31 -2.07
N TYR A 212 -6.82 26.81 -0.89
CA TYR A 212 -5.98 28.00 -0.75
C TYR A 212 -4.62 27.85 -1.44
N PHE A 213 -3.99 26.68 -1.32
CA PHE A 213 -2.70 26.40 -1.96
C PHE A 213 -2.85 26.14 -3.46
N GLU A 214 -3.87 25.41 -3.89
CA GLU A 214 -4.16 25.21 -5.32
C GLU A 214 -4.35 26.55 -6.05
N GLN A 215 -5.07 27.51 -5.45
CA GLN A 215 -5.25 28.84 -6.06
C GLN A 215 -3.94 29.63 -6.23
N ARG A 216 -2.91 29.34 -5.43
CA ARG A 216 -1.63 30.07 -5.44
C ARG A 216 -0.53 29.38 -6.23
N LEU A 217 -0.52 28.06 -6.18
CA LEU A 217 0.51 27.22 -6.77
C LEU A 217 0.06 26.59 -8.10
N GLY A 218 -1.24 26.68 -8.40
CA GLY A 218 -1.89 26.03 -9.53
C GLY A 218 -2.54 24.71 -9.14
N ALA A 219 -3.45 24.24 -10.00
CA ALA A 219 -4.05 22.92 -9.90
C ALA A 219 -2.98 21.84 -10.02
N LEU A 220 -3.10 20.81 -9.17
CA LEU A 220 -2.23 19.65 -9.24
C LEU A 220 -2.55 18.86 -10.51
N SER A 221 -1.55 18.68 -11.37
CA SER A 221 -1.64 17.78 -12.51
C SER A 221 -1.32 16.36 -12.05
N GLY A 222 -2.30 15.46 -12.15
CA GLY A 222 -2.11 14.04 -11.84
C GLY A 222 -2.94 13.56 -10.66
N THR A 223 -2.28 13.00 -9.65
CA THR A 223 -2.91 12.38 -8.49
C THR A 223 -3.46 13.43 -7.54
N LYS A 224 -4.72 13.25 -7.10
CA LYS A 224 -5.31 14.09 -6.07
C LYS A 224 -4.69 13.70 -4.71
N PRO A 225 -4.22 14.65 -3.90
CA PRO A 225 -3.74 14.36 -2.55
C PRO A 225 -4.81 13.66 -1.71
N ALA A 226 -4.34 12.72 -0.88
CA ALA A 226 -5.16 11.98 0.05
C ALA A 226 -4.71 12.25 1.49
N LEU A 227 -5.64 12.62 2.38
CA LEU A 227 -5.35 12.83 3.80
C LEU A 227 -6.11 11.82 4.66
N TYR A 228 -5.40 11.19 5.58
CA TYR A 228 -5.96 10.20 6.48
C TYR A 228 -5.67 10.58 7.92
N ALA A 229 -6.72 10.72 8.72
CA ALA A 229 -6.61 10.94 10.16
C ALA A 229 -7.33 9.80 10.88
N SER A 230 -6.57 8.86 11.44
CA SER A 230 -7.14 7.73 12.21
C SER A 230 -6.98 7.95 13.72
N TYR A 231 -7.94 7.46 14.49
CA TYR A 231 -7.98 7.67 15.94
C TYR A 231 -8.30 6.39 16.68
N ALA A 232 -7.55 6.14 17.74
CA ALA A 232 -7.97 5.19 18.74
C ALA A 232 -7.51 5.66 20.12
N ASN A 233 -8.48 5.73 21.02
CA ASN A 233 -8.31 6.14 22.41
C ASN A 233 -7.63 5.00 23.19
N VAL A 234 -6.30 5.03 23.27
CA VAL A 234 -5.51 4.11 24.11
C VAL A 234 -4.54 4.89 24.97
N ASP A 235 -4.25 4.33 26.14
CA ASP A 235 -3.24 4.82 27.08
C ASP A 235 -1.80 4.49 26.60
N ASP A 236 -1.52 4.61 25.30
CA ASP A 236 -0.20 4.39 24.72
C ASP A 236 0.29 5.67 24.02
N ASN A 237 1.53 6.05 24.29
CA ASN A 237 2.21 7.21 23.71
C ASN A 237 2.80 6.88 22.34
N SER A 238 2.13 6.05 21.53
CA SER A 238 2.61 5.71 20.20
C SER A 238 2.26 6.83 19.21
N TRP A 239 3.28 7.57 18.75
CA TRP A 239 3.12 8.70 17.83
C TRP A 239 3.67 8.35 16.45
N GLN A 240 2.85 8.49 15.41
CA GLN A 240 3.32 8.49 14.02
C GLN A 240 2.57 9.59 13.25
N GLY A 241 3.12 10.82 13.23
CA GLY A 241 2.50 11.95 12.51
C GLY A 241 2.54 13.33 13.18
N GLY A 242 3.22 13.51 14.32
CA GLY A 242 3.35 14.80 15.02
C GLY A 242 2.56 14.89 16.34
N PRO A 243 2.62 16.03 17.06
CA PRO A 243 2.21 16.13 18.46
C PRO A 243 0.72 16.48 18.62
N CYS A 244 -0.17 15.51 18.44
CA CYS A 244 -1.60 15.59 18.83
C CYS A 244 -2.07 14.18 19.16
N HIS A 245 -3.08 14.01 20.04
CA HIS A 245 -3.73 12.73 20.42
C HIS A 245 -4.36 11.92 19.24
N ILE A 246 -4.00 12.27 18.02
CA ILE A 246 -4.25 11.56 16.77
C ILE A 246 -3.19 10.46 16.67
N ARG A 247 -3.59 9.20 16.51
CA ARG A 247 -2.61 8.12 16.33
C ARG A 247 -1.82 8.31 15.04
N PHE A 248 -2.52 8.66 13.95
CA PHE A 248 -1.94 8.88 12.62
C PHE A 248 -2.57 10.06 11.90
N LEU A 249 -1.73 11.00 11.47
CA LEU A 249 -2.05 11.95 10.41
C LEU A 249 -1.11 11.66 9.24
N CYS A 250 -1.63 11.00 8.21
CA CYS A 250 -0.88 10.71 6.99
C CYS A 250 -1.38 11.64 5.88
N ILE A 251 -0.48 12.43 5.31
CA ILE A 251 -0.74 13.18 4.08
C ILE A 251 -0.04 12.41 2.95
N GLY A 252 -0.84 11.70 2.15
CA GLY A 252 -0.40 11.15 0.86
C GLY A 252 -0.50 12.24 -0.20
N ILE A 253 0.60 12.52 -0.88
CA ILE A 253 0.67 13.47 -2.01
C ILE A 253 0.89 12.67 -3.27
#